data_AF-V6DH97-F1
#
_entry.id   AF-V6DH97-F1
#
_cell.length_a   1.000
_cell.length_b   1.000
_cell.length_c   1.000
_cell.angle_alpha   90.00
_cell.angle_beta   90.00
_cell.angle_gamma   90.00
#
_symmetry.space_group_name_H-M   'P 1'
#
loop_
_entity.id
_entity.type
_entity.pdbx_description
1 polymer ?
#
loop_
_entity_poly.entity_id
_entity_poly.type
_entity_poly.pdbx_seq_one_letter_code
_entity_poly.pdbx_strand_id
1 'polypeptide(L)'
;MKKTIKCLLLAVVIFNNKILLADKLMKLENQLLHKVDGVKGMMDETAIYKMSVLCKKTNIFQYGKIDKKTKDRNPQHEFQSNLYTLKELVEIEEKLKLEKNINTQEYKQKVEELNILKEKLKDEMMSILKPFLIDARGSYALMVALIQESCQKRNRPDSEMLKWDPKNEEVSFKKRITSLKSLDTFCTDLVNLQKDIVYSCPKATSMYEKWLKSQRKK
;
A
#
# COMPACT_ATOMS: atom_id res chain seq x y z
N MET A 1 5.50 -34.37 -28.25
CA MET A 1 5.31 -34.05 -26.81
C MET A 1 6.20 -32.91 -26.25
N LYS A 2 7.28 -32.47 -26.92
CA LYS A 2 8.16 -31.39 -26.38
C LYS A 2 7.69 -29.93 -26.62
N LYS A 3 6.74 -29.68 -27.53
CA LYS A 3 6.23 -28.33 -27.83
C LYS A 3 5.16 -27.84 -26.83
N THR A 4 4.35 -28.73 -26.27
CA THR A 4 3.27 -28.39 -25.34
C THR A 4 3.77 -27.99 -23.95
N ILE A 5 4.86 -28.60 -23.48
CA ILE A 5 5.48 -28.27 -22.18
C ILE A 5 6.16 -26.88 -22.21
N LYS A 6 6.69 -26.47 -23.37
CA LYS A 6 7.30 -25.14 -23.55
C LYS A 6 6.27 -24.01 -23.50
N CYS A 7 5.06 -24.24 -24.01
CA CYS A 7 3.93 -23.30 -23.90
C CYS A 7 3.38 -23.21 -22.47
N LEU A 8 3.34 -24.32 -21.73
CA LEU A 8 2.94 -24.33 -20.31
C LEU A 8 3.97 -23.62 -19.41
N LEU A 9 5.27 -23.82 -19.64
CA LEU A 9 6.31 -23.09 -18.91
C LEU A 9 6.34 -21.59 -19.24
N LEU A 10 6.12 -21.19 -20.50
CA LEU A 10 5.96 -19.77 -20.84
C LEU A 10 4.67 -19.18 -20.24
N ALA A 11 3.57 -19.93 -20.21
CA ALA A 11 2.33 -19.49 -19.59
C ALA A 11 2.49 -19.34 -18.07
N VAL A 12 3.22 -20.23 -17.40
CA VAL A 12 3.52 -20.13 -15.95
C VAL A 12 4.48 -18.98 -15.65
N VAL A 13 5.47 -18.71 -16.50
CA VAL A 13 6.37 -17.55 -16.33
C VAL A 13 5.67 -16.22 -16.63
N ILE A 14 4.75 -16.19 -17.60
CA ILE A 14 3.92 -15.01 -17.90
C ILE A 14 2.83 -14.82 -16.85
N PHE A 15 2.27 -15.90 -16.27
CA PHE A 15 1.35 -15.81 -15.14
C PHE A 15 2.06 -15.38 -13.86
N ASN A 16 3.25 -15.91 -13.57
CA ASN A 16 3.98 -15.54 -12.35
C ASN A 16 4.48 -14.09 -12.39
N ASN A 17 4.78 -13.52 -13.57
CA ASN A 17 5.08 -12.09 -13.71
C ASN A 17 3.85 -11.18 -13.89
N LYS A 18 2.65 -11.75 -14.07
CA LYS A 18 1.36 -11.01 -14.03
C LYS A 18 0.61 -11.17 -12.71
N ILE A 19 1.14 -11.90 -11.74
CA ILE A 19 0.71 -11.85 -10.32
C ILE A 19 1.44 -10.68 -9.62
N LEU A 20 1.43 -9.51 -10.23
CA LEU A 20 1.19 -8.29 -9.47
C LEU A 20 -0.32 -8.23 -9.42
N LEU A 21 -0.92 -8.70 -8.32
CA LEU A 21 -2.35 -8.60 -8.04
C LEU A 21 -2.91 -7.28 -8.59
N ALA A 22 -3.48 -7.33 -9.80
CA ALA A 22 -4.43 -6.34 -10.24
C ALA A 22 -5.69 -6.68 -9.44
N ASP A 23 -5.63 -6.40 -8.14
CA ASP A 23 -6.74 -6.61 -7.24
C ASP A 23 -7.95 -5.96 -7.87
N LYS A 24 -8.98 -6.77 -8.11
CA LYS A 24 -10.24 -6.34 -8.72
C LYS A 24 -10.67 -5.03 -8.06
N LEU A 25 -10.82 -3.98 -8.87
CA LEU A 25 -11.30 -2.69 -8.38
C LEU A 25 -12.71 -2.88 -7.83
N MET A 26 -12.92 -2.47 -6.58
CA MET A 26 -14.23 -2.55 -5.95
C MET A 26 -14.92 -1.22 -6.12
N LYS A 27 -16.13 -1.25 -6.68
CA LYS A 27 -17.00 -0.08 -6.69
C LYS A 27 -17.57 0.10 -5.29
N LEU A 28 -17.32 1.23 -4.66
CA LEU A 28 -17.93 1.66 -3.41
C LEU A 28 -19.31 2.25 -3.70
N GLU A 29 -20.27 1.98 -2.82
CA GLU A 29 -21.70 2.33 -2.92
C GLU A 29 -22.08 3.43 -1.92
N ASN A 30 -21.12 3.88 -1.10
CA ASN A 30 -21.33 4.97 -0.15
C ASN A 30 -21.96 6.21 -0.84
N GLN A 31 -23.18 6.55 -0.44
CA GLN A 31 -23.94 7.64 -1.05
C GLN A 31 -23.26 9.00 -0.89
N LEU A 32 -22.59 9.25 0.23
CA LEU A 32 -21.91 10.52 0.46
C LEU A 32 -20.72 10.68 -0.48
N LEU A 33 -19.96 9.61 -0.75
CA LEU A 33 -18.89 9.61 -1.76
C LEU A 33 -19.43 10.01 -3.14
N HIS A 34 -20.55 9.42 -3.57
CA HIS A 34 -21.15 9.75 -4.87
C HIS A 34 -21.72 11.17 -4.93
N LYS A 35 -22.18 11.73 -3.80
CA LYS A 35 -22.64 13.13 -3.73
C LYS A 35 -21.50 14.13 -3.88
N VAL A 36 -20.30 13.78 -3.40
CA VAL A 36 -19.13 14.67 -3.47
C VAL A 36 -18.25 14.44 -4.70
N ASP A 37 -18.51 13.39 -5.50
CA ASP A 37 -17.79 13.11 -6.75
C ASP A 37 -17.89 14.27 -7.75
N GLY A 38 -16.75 14.91 -8.03
CA GLY A 38 -16.62 16.08 -8.89
C GLY A 38 -16.88 17.41 -8.19
N VAL A 39 -17.10 17.42 -6.86
CA VAL A 39 -17.30 18.65 -6.08
C VAL A 39 -15.94 19.24 -5.71
N LYS A 40 -15.69 20.46 -6.20
CA LYS A 40 -14.45 21.21 -5.96
C LYS A 40 -14.19 21.41 -4.46
N GLY A 41 -12.96 21.15 -4.03
CA GLY A 41 -12.56 21.20 -2.62
C GLY A 41 -12.99 19.97 -1.81
N MET A 42 -13.66 18.99 -2.41
CA MET A 42 -14.01 17.71 -1.80
C MET A 42 -13.36 16.57 -2.59
N MET A 43 -14.07 15.97 -3.55
CA MET A 43 -13.57 14.90 -4.40
C MET A 43 -13.45 15.41 -5.84
N ASP A 44 -12.38 16.14 -6.11
CA ASP A 44 -12.07 16.77 -7.39
C ASP A 44 -10.72 16.26 -7.95
N GLU A 45 -10.18 16.91 -8.99
CA GLU A 45 -8.89 16.57 -9.57
C GLU A 45 -7.73 16.61 -8.57
N THR A 46 -7.79 17.50 -7.58
CA THR A 46 -6.75 17.66 -6.57
C THR A 46 -6.79 16.48 -5.60
N ALA A 47 -7.99 16.05 -5.20
CA ALA A 47 -8.15 14.84 -4.41
C ALA A 47 -7.59 13.61 -5.14
N ILE A 48 -7.98 13.38 -6.40
CA ILE A 48 -7.49 12.25 -7.20
C ILE A 48 -5.96 12.30 -7.38
N TYR A 49 -5.39 13.49 -7.63
CA TYR A 49 -3.95 13.67 -7.69
C TYR A 49 -3.25 13.28 -6.39
N LYS A 50 -3.74 13.77 -5.24
CA LYS A 50 -3.20 13.43 -3.91
C LYS A 50 -3.26 11.92 -3.66
N MET A 51 -4.39 11.27 -3.93
CA MET A 51 -4.55 9.81 -3.80
C MET A 51 -3.56 9.04 -4.68
N SER A 52 -3.36 9.48 -5.92
CA SER A 52 -2.37 8.91 -6.85
C SER A 52 -0.93 9.05 -6.34
N VAL A 53 -0.57 10.23 -5.80
CA VAL A 53 0.74 10.46 -5.18
C VAL A 53 0.95 9.56 -3.97
N LEU A 54 -0.05 9.43 -3.09
CA LEU A 54 0.01 8.52 -1.94
C LEU A 54 0.21 7.08 -2.42
N CYS A 55 -0.62 6.59 -3.36
CA CYS A 55 -0.48 5.27 -3.94
C CYS A 55 0.94 5.03 -4.48
N LYS A 56 1.50 6.00 -5.20
CA LYS A 56 2.86 5.90 -5.74
C LYS A 56 3.90 5.82 -4.62
N LYS A 57 3.83 6.69 -3.61
CA LYS A 57 4.76 6.69 -2.47
C LYS A 57 4.69 5.38 -1.68
N THR A 58 3.48 4.90 -1.37
CA THR A 58 3.26 3.63 -0.67
C THR A 58 3.79 2.44 -1.49
N ASN A 59 3.54 2.40 -2.80
CA ASN A 59 4.08 1.32 -3.65
C ASN A 59 5.60 1.36 -3.76
N ILE A 60 6.22 2.55 -3.76
CA ILE A 60 7.68 2.68 -3.74
C ILE A 60 8.23 2.23 -2.39
N PHE A 61 7.60 2.61 -1.30
CA PHE A 61 7.96 2.16 0.04
C PHE A 61 7.87 0.62 0.17
N GLN A 62 6.79 0.02 -0.31
CA GLN A 62 6.54 -1.41 -0.15
C GLN A 62 7.41 -2.26 -1.10
N TYR A 63 7.43 -1.92 -2.38
CA TYR A 63 8.03 -2.74 -3.43
C TYR A 63 9.31 -2.14 -4.04
N GLY A 64 9.69 -0.93 -3.66
CA GLY A 64 10.80 -0.23 -4.29
C GLY A 64 10.44 0.53 -5.58
N LYS A 65 11.42 1.26 -6.10
CA LYS A 65 11.28 2.09 -7.32
C LYS A 65 11.32 1.20 -8.55
N ILE A 66 10.48 1.49 -9.55
CA ILE A 66 10.55 0.80 -10.85
C ILE A 66 11.72 1.38 -11.65
N ASP A 67 12.64 0.53 -12.08
CA ASP A 67 13.63 0.88 -13.11
C ASP A 67 12.91 1.09 -14.45
N LYS A 68 13.14 2.24 -15.09
CA LYS A 68 12.41 2.59 -16.32
C LYS A 68 12.80 1.71 -17.50
N LYS A 69 14.03 1.20 -17.53
CA LYS A 69 14.60 0.39 -18.60
C LYS A 69 14.24 -1.08 -18.42
N THR A 70 14.53 -1.65 -17.26
CA THR A 70 14.32 -3.09 -17.03
C THR A 70 12.89 -3.44 -16.62
N LYS A 71 12.14 -2.45 -16.12
CA LYS A 71 10.82 -2.60 -15.47
C LYS A 71 10.87 -3.36 -14.14
N ASP A 72 12.06 -3.68 -13.66
CA ASP A 72 12.23 -4.33 -12.37
C ASP A 72 12.04 -3.34 -11.22
N ARG A 73 11.79 -3.90 -10.04
CA ARG A 73 11.70 -3.16 -8.80
C ARG A 73 13.07 -3.13 -8.12
N ASN A 74 13.54 -1.94 -7.79
CA ASN A 74 14.78 -1.73 -7.05
C ASN A 74 14.48 -1.66 -5.55
N PRO A 75 14.93 -2.64 -4.76
CA PRO A 75 14.85 -2.63 -3.29
C PRO A 75 15.43 -1.36 -2.68
N GLN A 76 14.95 -0.95 -1.50
CA GLN A 76 15.35 0.33 -0.89
C GLN A 76 15.67 0.25 0.60
N HIS A 77 15.30 -0.82 1.28
CA HIS A 77 15.47 -0.94 2.72
C HIS A 77 16.73 -1.72 3.03
N GLU A 78 17.68 -1.07 3.69
CA GLU A 78 18.95 -1.70 4.03
C GLU A 78 18.81 -2.57 5.29
N PHE A 79 19.27 -3.82 5.19
CA PHE A 79 19.40 -4.76 6.31
C PHE A 79 20.68 -5.59 6.08
N GLN A 80 21.59 -5.63 7.05
CA GLN A 80 22.86 -6.37 6.95
C GLN A 80 23.62 -6.09 5.64
N SER A 81 23.76 -4.81 5.28
CA SER A 81 24.43 -4.30 4.06
C SER A 81 23.83 -4.74 2.73
N ASN A 82 22.63 -5.33 2.74
CA ASN A 82 21.87 -5.70 1.55
C ASN A 82 20.58 -4.88 1.47
N LEU A 83 20.09 -4.63 0.25
CA LEU A 83 18.84 -3.91 0.02
C LEU A 83 17.69 -4.88 -0.18
N TYR A 84 16.57 -4.61 0.48
CA TYR A 84 15.35 -5.42 0.46
C TYR A 84 14.11 -4.56 0.19
N THR A 85 13.11 -5.19 -0.41
CA THR A 85 11.73 -4.73 -0.41
C THR A 85 11.09 -5.05 0.94
N LEU A 86 9.97 -4.41 1.27
CA LEU A 86 9.26 -4.72 2.51
C LEU A 86 8.83 -6.19 2.52
N LYS A 87 8.41 -6.72 1.37
CA LYS A 87 7.99 -8.12 1.22
C LYS A 87 9.12 -9.12 1.53
N GLU A 88 10.33 -8.86 1.05
CA GLU A 88 11.49 -9.70 1.37
C GLU A 88 11.84 -9.62 2.87
N LEU A 89 11.73 -8.44 3.48
CA LEU A 89 11.91 -8.30 4.94
C LEU A 89 10.85 -9.07 5.73
N VAL A 90 9.61 -9.16 5.24
CA VAL A 90 8.56 -10.01 5.84
C VAL A 90 9.00 -11.48 5.81
N GLU A 91 9.53 -11.96 4.69
CA GLU A 91 10.01 -13.35 4.59
C GLU A 91 11.17 -13.62 5.56
N ILE A 92 12.07 -12.66 5.75
CA ILE A 92 13.15 -12.75 6.75
C ILE A 92 12.56 -12.81 8.17
N GLU A 93 11.60 -11.93 8.50
CA GLU A 93 10.94 -11.91 9.82
C GLU A 93 10.25 -13.25 10.12
N GLU A 94 9.56 -13.83 9.14
CA GLU A 94 8.89 -15.13 9.28
C GLU A 94 9.87 -16.29 9.42
N LYS A 95 10.98 -16.29 8.67
CA LYS A 95 12.04 -17.31 8.83
C LYS A 95 12.66 -17.27 10.23
N LEU A 96 13.00 -16.07 10.73
CA LEU A 96 13.54 -15.90 12.08
C LEU A 96 12.54 -16.37 13.16
N LYS A 97 11.23 -16.12 12.97
CA LYS A 97 10.19 -16.64 13.90
C LYS A 97 10.17 -18.17 13.97
N LEU A 98 10.43 -18.86 12.86
CA LEU A 98 10.50 -20.33 12.82
C LEU A 98 11.78 -20.87 13.47
N GLU A 99 12.87 -20.11 13.39
CA GLU A 99 14.18 -20.44 13.98
C GLU A 99 14.30 -20.10 15.47
N LYS A 100 13.21 -19.66 16.12
CA LYS A 100 13.18 -19.12 17.50
C LYS A 100 13.81 -19.99 18.60
N ASN A 101 13.98 -21.29 18.36
CA ASN A 101 14.61 -22.22 19.30
C ASN A 101 16.16 -22.17 19.26
N ILE A 102 16.74 -21.42 18.33
CA ILE A 102 18.18 -21.24 18.19
C ILE A 102 18.64 -20.12 19.12
N ASN A 103 19.18 -20.46 20.29
CA ASN A 103 19.70 -19.49 21.26
C ASN A 103 21.15 -19.07 20.94
N THR A 104 21.43 -18.69 19.70
CA THR A 104 22.75 -18.17 19.31
C THR A 104 22.79 -16.65 19.45
N GLN A 105 23.99 -16.12 19.74
CA GLN A 105 24.21 -14.68 19.82
C GLN A 105 23.91 -13.98 18.47
N GLU A 106 24.27 -14.63 17.37
CA GLU A 106 24.00 -14.15 16.00
C GLU A 106 22.50 -14.02 15.73
N TYR A 107 21.69 -15.00 16.16
CA TYR A 107 20.23 -14.94 16.01
C TYR A 107 19.65 -13.74 16.78
N LYS A 108 20.07 -13.55 18.04
CA LYS A 108 19.62 -12.41 18.86
C LYS A 108 19.96 -11.07 18.23
N GLN A 109 21.16 -10.93 17.68
CA GLN A 109 21.60 -9.72 16.97
C GLN A 109 20.73 -9.46 15.73
N LYS A 110 20.49 -10.48 14.89
CA LYS A 110 19.62 -10.37 13.70
C LYS A 110 18.21 -9.91 14.06
N VAL A 111 17.62 -10.48 15.10
CA VAL A 111 16.28 -10.10 15.57
C VAL A 111 16.25 -8.64 16.05
N GLU A 112 17.27 -8.21 16.79
CA GLU A 112 17.36 -6.84 17.29
C GLU A 112 17.52 -5.82 16.14
N GLU A 113 18.45 -6.07 15.22
CA GLU A 113 18.64 -5.23 14.02
C GLU A 113 17.35 -5.11 13.20
N LEU A 114 16.61 -6.21 13.05
CA LEU A 114 15.35 -6.22 12.32
C LEU A 114 14.25 -5.44 13.05
N ASN A 115 14.21 -5.50 14.39
CA ASN A 115 13.27 -4.72 15.19
C ASN A 115 13.55 -3.21 15.08
N ILE A 116 14.83 -2.80 15.13
CA ILE A 116 15.23 -1.41 14.91
C ILE A 116 14.80 -0.94 13.52
N LEU A 117 15.06 -1.75 12.49
CA LEU A 117 14.63 -1.45 11.12
C LEU A 117 13.10 -1.32 11.03
N LYS A 118 12.35 -2.21 11.67
CA LYS A 118 10.87 -2.15 11.69
C LYS A 118 10.36 -0.84 12.29
N GLU A 119 10.93 -0.36 13.40
CA GLU A 119 10.51 0.92 13.98
C GLU A 119 10.83 2.10 13.04
N LYS A 120 12.00 2.09 12.40
CA LYS A 120 12.35 3.08 11.37
C LYS A 120 11.35 3.07 10.21
N LEU A 121 10.98 1.89 9.71
CA LEU A 121 10.02 1.75 8.61
C LEU A 121 8.61 2.25 9.00
N LYS A 122 8.21 2.07 10.27
CA LYS A 122 6.95 2.64 10.78
C LYS A 122 6.98 4.18 10.76
N ASP A 123 8.09 4.78 11.17
CA ASP A 123 8.28 6.24 11.13
C ASP A 123 8.26 6.77 9.69
N GLU A 124 8.95 6.10 8.77
CA GLU A 124 8.97 6.46 7.36
C GLU A 124 7.56 6.39 6.72
N MET A 125 6.82 5.31 6.97
CA MET A 125 5.45 5.18 6.48
C MET A 125 4.54 6.27 7.07
N MET A 126 4.69 6.58 8.36
CA MET A 126 3.92 7.67 8.98
C MET A 126 4.24 9.03 8.35
N SER A 127 5.50 9.29 8.02
CA SER A 127 5.91 10.49 7.29
C SER A 127 5.26 10.58 5.91
N ILE A 128 5.09 9.44 5.22
CA ILE A 128 4.35 9.37 3.95
C ILE A 128 2.86 9.69 4.16
N LEU A 129 2.24 9.20 5.23
CA LEU A 129 0.81 9.37 5.52
C LEU A 129 0.45 10.78 5.99
N LYS A 130 1.29 11.39 6.82
CA LYS A 130 0.97 12.62 7.58
C LYS A 130 0.38 13.76 6.75
N PRO A 131 0.89 14.09 5.54
CA PRO A 131 0.28 15.13 4.71
C PRO A 131 -1.18 14.82 4.32
N PHE A 132 -1.50 13.55 4.09
CA PHE A 132 -2.83 13.10 3.68
C PHE A 132 -3.79 13.00 4.86
N LEU A 133 -3.29 12.60 6.03
CA LEU A 133 -4.08 12.55 7.25
C LEU A 133 -4.59 13.94 7.64
N ILE A 134 -3.74 14.97 7.53
CA ILE A 134 -4.12 16.37 7.79
C ILE A 134 -5.31 16.78 6.92
N ASP A 135 -5.26 16.47 5.62
CA ASP A 135 -6.34 16.78 4.68
C ASP A 135 -7.61 15.96 4.98
N ALA A 136 -7.46 14.72 5.46
CA ALA A 136 -8.57 13.80 5.72
C ALA A 136 -9.29 14.05 7.06
N ARG A 137 -8.74 14.87 7.97
CA ARG A 137 -9.34 15.13 9.30
C ARG A 137 -10.78 15.64 9.22
N GLY A 138 -11.08 16.50 8.26
CA GLY A 138 -12.43 17.04 8.04
C GLY A 138 -13.44 16.03 7.49
N SER A 139 -12.96 14.88 6.99
CA SER A 139 -13.77 13.84 6.35
C SER A 139 -13.65 12.47 7.04
N TYR A 140 -13.23 12.45 8.30
CA TYR A 140 -12.99 11.21 9.05
C TYR A 140 -14.17 10.22 9.00
N ALA A 141 -15.39 10.69 9.28
CA ALA A 141 -16.58 9.83 9.30
C ALA A 141 -16.82 9.17 7.93
N LEU A 142 -16.60 9.91 6.84
CA LEU A 142 -16.66 9.37 5.49
C LEU A 142 -15.53 8.35 5.29
N MET A 143 -14.29 8.69 5.65
CA MET A 143 -13.15 7.79 5.49
C MET A 143 -13.31 6.46 6.24
N VAL A 144 -13.83 6.47 7.46
CA VAL A 144 -14.13 5.25 8.22
C VAL A 144 -15.17 4.41 7.50
N ALA A 145 -16.25 5.01 7.01
CA ALA A 145 -17.29 4.31 6.28
C ALA A 145 -16.74 3.68 4.98
N LEU A 146 -15.86 4.37 4.27
CA LEU A 146 -15.22 3.86 3.06
C LEU A 146 -14.23 2.73 3.35
N ILE A 147 -13.47 2.82 4.45
CA ILE A 147 -12.59 1.75 4.91
C ILE A 147 -13.40 0.50 5.24
N GLN A 148 -14.47 0.65 6.01
CA GLN A 148 -15.36 -0.46 6.38
C GLN A 148 -15.93 -1.14 5.14
N GLU A 149 -16.46 -0.35 4.20
CA GLU A 149 -17.03 -0.88 2.96
C GLU A 149 -15.98 -1.59 2.08
N SER A 150 -14.81 -0.98 1.87
CA SER A 150 -13.73 -1.58 1.07
C SER A 150 -13.22 -2.88 1.72
N CYS A 151 -13.00 -2.89 3.03
CA CYS A 151 -12.57 -4.09 3.76
C CYS A 151 -13.61 -5.21 3.70
N GLN A 152 -14.90 -4.88 3.85
CA GLN A 152 -15.99 -5.85 3.74
C GLN A 152 -16.04 -6.46 2.33
N LYS A 153 -16.01 -5.64 1.28
CA LYS A 153 -16.04 -6.10 -0.12
C LYS A 153 -14.83 -6.95 -0.50
N ARG A 154 -13.70 -6.73 0.17
CA ARG A 154 -12.45 -7.48 -0.04
C ARG A 154 -12.27 -8.67 0.91
N ASN A 155 -13.22 -8.91 1.81
CA ASN A 155 -13.14 -9.91 2.87
C ASN A 155 -11.86 -9.77 3.73
N ARG A 156 -11.59 -8.54 4.21
CA ARG A 156 -10.41 -8.18 5.02
C ARG A 156 -10.82 -7.67 6.41
N PRO A 157 -11.46 -8.51 7.24
CA PRO A 157 -11.84 -8.13 8.61
C PRO A 157 -10.62 -7.89 9.52
N ASP A 158 -9.45 -8.34 9.10
CA ASP A 158 -8.17 -8.24 9.79
C ASP A 158 -7.40 -6.95 9.49
N SER A 159 -7.91 -6.09 8.60
CA SER A 159 -7.20 -4.88 8.17
C SER A 159 -6.92 -3.92 9.34
N GLU A 160 -5.66 -3.50 9.49
CA GLU A 160 -5.27 -2.51 10.49
C GLU A 160 -5.88 -1.12 10.24
N MET A 161 -6.37 -0.86 9.03
CA MET A 161 -7.08 0.38 8.70
C MET A 161 -8.44 0.51 9.42
N LEU A 162 -9.10 -0.62 9.72
CA LEU A 162 -10.40 -0.64 10.42
C LEU A 162 -10.29 -0.08 11.84
N LYS A 163 -9.08 -0.06 12.41
CA LYS A 163 -8.81 0.41 13.77
C LYS A 163 -8.37 1.88 13.77
N TRP A 164 -8.45 2.62 12.67
CA TRP A 164 -7.97 4.01 12.59
C TRP A 164 -8.67 4.93 13.60
N ASP A 165 -7.86 5.50 14.50
CA ASP A 165 -8.26 6.51 15.49
C ASP A 165 -7.70 7.89 15.06
N PRO A 166 -8.55 8.89 14.75
CA PRO A 166 -8.15 10.20 14.27
C PRO A 166 -7.60 11.08 15.39
N LYS A 167 -7.86 10.75 16.66
CA LYS A 167 -7.38 11.52 17.80
C LYS A 167 -5.92 11.21 18.11
N ASN A 168 -5.46 10.00 17.80
CA ASN A 168 -4.13 9.51 18.13
C ASN A 168 -3.46 8.77 16.95
N GLU A 169 -3.64 9.26 15.72
CA GLU A 169 -3.30 8.53 14.48
C GLU A 169 -1.92 7.89 14.49
N GLU A 170 -0.88 8.68 14.82
CA GLU A 170 0.50 8.23 14.84
C GLU A 170 0.76 7.19 15.94
N VAL A 171 0.37 7.49 17.18
CA VAL A 171 0.54 6.59 18.33
C VAL A 171 -0.19 5.27 18.07
N SER A 172 -1.41 5.37 17.56
CA SER A 172 -2.27 4.23 17.32
C SER A 172 -1.77 3.38 16.15
N PHE A 173 -1.23 3.99 15.10
CA PHE A 173 -0.53 3.28 14.04
C PHE A 173 0.70 2.53 14.57
N LYS A 174 1.60 3.22 15.29
CA LYS A 174 2.82 2.62 15.82
C LYS A 174 2.55 1.47 16.77
N LYS A 175 1.51 1.57 17.60
CA LYS A 175 1.13 0.52 18.55
C LYS A 175 0.58 -0.73 17.86
N ARG A 176 -0.13 -0.57 16.73
CA ARG A 176 -0.81 -1.67 16.03
C ARG A 176 0.08 -2.43 15.06
N ILE A 177 0.98 -1.72 14.40
CA ILE A 177 1.95 -2.34 13.49
C ILE A 177 3.05 -3.00 14.34
N THR A 178 2.83 -4.27 14.67
CA THR A 178 3.71 -5.07 15.55
C THR A 178 4.73 -5.91 14.78
N SER A 179 4.49 -6.13 13.49
CA SER A 179 5.30 -6.95 12.59
C SER A 179 5.48 -6.29 11.23
N LEU A 180 6.55 -6.65 10.51
CA LEU A 180 6.73 -6.23 9.12
C LEU A 180 5.57 -6.72 8.24
N LYS A 181 5.02 -7.90 8.53
CA LYS A 181 3.83 -8.43 7.85
C LYS A 181 2.62 -7.52 8.02
N SER A 182 2.36 -7.03 9.24
CA SER A 182 1.26 -6.09 9.50
C SER A 182 1.46 -4.75 8.78
N LEU A 183 2.70 -4.30 8.63
CA LEU A 183 3.04 -3.08 7.87
C LEU A 183 2.78 -3.27 6.38
N ASP A 184 3.24 -4.38 5.80
CA ASP A 184 3.02 -4.74 4.39
C ASP A 184 1.52 -4.88 4.06
N THR A 185 0.79 -5.54 4.96
CA THR A 185 -0.67 -5.69 4.86
C THR A 185 -1.37 -4.34 4.88
N PHE A 186 -0.98 -3.44 5.79
CA PHE A 186 -1.50 -2.08 5.85
C PHE A 186 -1.23 -1.29 4.56
N CYS A 187 -0.01 -1.38 4.00
CA CYS A 187 0.34 -0.71 2.74
C CYS A 187 -0.55 -1.20 1.58
N THR A 188 -0.75 -2.51 1.49
CA THR A 188 -1.61 -3.13 0.47
C THR A 188 -3.05 -2.65 0.59
N ASP A 189 -3.60 -2.69 1.79
CA ASP A 189 -4.99 -2.29 2.04
C ASP A 189 -5.20 -0.80 1.77
N LEU A 190 -4.24 0.05 2.14
CA LEU A 190 -4.28 1.48 1.84
C LEU A 190 -4.31 1.73 0.34
N VAL A 191 -3.42 1.11 -0.43
CA VAL A 191 -3.38 1.26 -1.88
C VAL A 191 -4.70 0.78 -2.51
N ASN A 192 -5.25 -0.32 -2.02
CA ASN A 192 -6.51 -0.87 -2.49
C ASN A 192 -7.70 0.06 -2.22
N LEU A 193 -7.82 0.58 -1.01
CA LEU A 193 -8.84 1.58 -0.65
C LEU A 193 -8.77 2.79 -1.58
N GLN A 194 -7.58 3.34 -1.80
CA GLN A 194 -7.39 4.52 -2.65
C GLN A 194 -7.80 4.24 -4.09
N LYS A 195 -7.45 3.07 -4.63
CA LYS A 195 -7.88 2.64 -5.96
C LYS A 195 -9.40 2.47 -6.05
N ASP A 196 -10.03 1.89 -5.02
CA ASP A 196 -11.48 1.70 -4.97
C ASP A 196 -12.22 3.05 -4.94
N ILE A 197 -11.72 4.01 -4.15
CA ILE A 197 -12.27 5.37 -4.10
C ILE A 197 -12.16 6.05 -5.47
N VAL A 198 -10.99 6.05 -6.09
CA VAL A 198 -10.78 6.65 -7.41
C VAL A 198 -11.70 6.00 -8.46
N TYR A 199 -11.78 4.66 -8.47
CA TYR A 199 -12.65 3.92 -9.37
C TYR A 199 -14.15 4.26 -9.18
N SER A 200 -14.53 4.61 -7.96
CA SER A 200 -15.92 4.95 -7.59
C SER A 200 -16.29 6.41 -7.84
N CYS A 201 -15.31 7.26 -8.23
CA CYS A 201 -15.46 8.69 -8.46
C CYS A 201 -15.15 9.05 -9.93
N PRO A 202 -16.00 8.66 -10.89
CA PRO A 202 -15.75 8.88 -12.31
C PRO A 202 -15.71 10.36 -12.71
N LYS A 203 -16.45 11.26 -12.04
CA LYS A 203 -16.44 12.69 -12.38
C LYS A 203 -15.12 13.33 -11.99
N ALA A 204 -14.67 13.12 -10.75
CA ALA A 204 -13.38 13.58 -10.26
C ALA A 204 -12.22 13.03 -11.11
N THR A 205 -12.30 11.75 -11.50
CA THR A 205 -11.33 11.11 -12.39
C THR A 205 -11.28 11.80 -13.76
N SER A 206 -12.43 12.12 -14.35
CA SER A 206 -12.46 12.85 -15.63
C SER A 206 -11.88 14.26 -15.51
N MET A 207 -12.14 14.98 -14.42
CA MET A 207 -11.52 16.29 -14.14
C MET A 207 -9.99 16.17 -14.07
N TYR A 208 -9.49 15.16 -13.37
CA TYR A 208 -8.07 14.87 -13.27
C TYR A 208 -7.42 14.56 -14.62
N GLU A 209 -8.07 13.76 -15.46
CA GLU A 209 -7.58 13.47 -16.82
C GLU A 209 -7.53 14.72 -17.70
N LYS A 210 -8.54 15.59 -17.61
CA LYS A 210 -8.55 16.87 -18.32
C LYS A 210 -7.42 17.78 -17.85
N TRP A 211 -7.19 17.84 -16.54
CA TRP A 211 -6.08 18.58 -15.94
C TRP A 211 -4.72 18.03 -16.41
N LEU A 212 -4.51 16.71 -16.40
CA LEU A 212 -3.26 16.12 -16.91
C LEU A 212 -3.01 16.46 -18.39
N LYS A 213 -4.06 16.46 -19.22
CA LYS A 213 -3.95 16.85 -20.63
C LYS A 213 -3.60 18.33 -20.80
N SER A 214 -4.07 19.22 -19.93
CA SER A 214 -3.74 20.65 -19.99
C SER A 214 -2.30 20.94 -19.55
N GLN A 215 -1.77 20.18 -18.59
CA GLN A 215 -0.36 20.30 -18.16
C GLN A 215 0.64 19.85 -19.23
N ARG A 216 0.28 18.90 -20.09
CA ARG A 216 1.17 18.39 -21.18
C ARG A 216 1.21 19.29 -22.42
N LYS A 217 0.29 20.23 -22.54
CA LYS A 217 0.21 21.19 -23.65
C LYS A 217 0.95 22.50 -23.35
N LYS A 218 1.46 22.65 -22.14
CA LYS A 218 2.39 23.71 -21.73
C LYS A 218 3.80 23.14 -21.73
#